data_AF-A0A396IFV4-F1
#
_entry.id   AF-A0A396IFV4-F1
#
_cell.length_a   1.000
_cell.length_b   1.000
_cell.length_c   1.000
_cell.angle_alpha   90.00
_cell.angle_beta   90.00
_cell.angle_gamma   90.00
#
_symmetry.space_group_name_H-M   'P 1'
#
loop_
_entity.id
_entity.type
_entity.pdbx_description
1 polymer ?
#
loop_
_entity_poly.entity_id
_entity_poly.type
_entity_poly.pdbx_seq_one_letter_code
_entity_poly.pdbx_strand_id
1 'polypeptide(L)' 'MLENEENNGNENGMQVGGRIVEYEGLTYVTVRGAGHLVPLNKPTEALSLIHSFLTGDHLPTTTNTPP' A
#
# COMPACT_ATOMS: atom_id res chain seq x y z
N MET A 1 15.80 -34.17 -4.17
CA MET A 1 15.49 -33.76 -2.80
C MET A 1 16.39 -32.57 -2.52
N LEU A 2 15.78 -31.38 -2.60
CA LEU A 2 16.18 -30.04 -2.14
C LEU A 2 17.68 -29.72 -2.03
N GLU A 3 18.16 -28.72 -2.78
CA GLU A 3 18.47 -27.38 -2.24
C GLU A 3 19.20 -26.50 -3.28
N ASN A 4 18.88 -25.19 -3.23
CA ASN A 4 19.63 -24.05 -3.77
C ASN A 4 19.28 -23.57 -5.19
N GLU A 5 18.13 -22.90 -5.33
CA GLU A 5 17.98 -21.84 -6.33
C GLU A 5 18.35 -20.49 -5.70
N GLU A 6 19.29 -19.82 -6.36
CA GLU A 6 19.96 -18.60 -5.96
C GLU A 6 18.99 -17.46 -5.63
N ASN A 7 19.26 -16.84 -4.48
CA ASN A 7 18.63 -15.62 -4.01
C ASN A 7 19.04 -14.45 -4.94
N ASN A 8 18.21 -14.16 -5.94
CA ASN A 8 18.39 -13.00 -6.81
C ASN A 8 17.89 -11.73 -6.08
N GLY A 9 18.80 -11.10 -5.36
CA GLY A 9 18.57 -9.86 -4.63
C GLY A 9 18.49 -8.62 -5.52
N ASN A 10 17.35 -8.42 -6.21
CA ASN A 10 17.05 -7.14 -6.88
C ASN A 10 15.55 -6.74 -6.86
N GLU A 11 14.77 -7.23 -5.91
CA GLU A 11 13.42 -6.70 -5.66
C GLU A 11 13.47 -5.63 -4.57
N ASN A 12 13.39 -4.36 -4.99
CA ASN A 12 13.14 -3.24 -4.09
C ASN A 12 11.96 -3.63 -3.18
N GLY A 13 12.15 -3.61 -1.85
CA GLY A 13 11.19 -4.08 -0.83
C GLY A 13 9.87 -3.31 -0.74
N MET A 14 9.36 -2.81 -1.86
CA MET A 14 8.08 -2.16 -2.03
C MET A 14 6.97 -3.21 -1.88
N GLN A 15 6.30 -3.17 -0.74
CA GLN A 15 5.12 -3.97 -0.49
C GLN A 15 3.85 -3.17 -0.81
N VAL A 16 2.91 -3.81 -1.52
CA VAL A 16 1.57 -3.24 -1.72
C VAL A 16 0.81 -3.25 -0.39
N GLY A 17 0.55 -2.06 0.14
CA GLY A 17 -0.15 -1.84 1.41
C GLY A 17 -1.67 -1.98 1.34
N GLY A 18 -2.26 -2.07 0.15
CA GLY A 18 -3.71 -2.07 0.01
C GLY A 18 -4.22 -1.90 -1.42
N ARG A 19 -5.51 -1.57 -1.53
CA ARG A 19 -6.19 -1.24 -2.79
C ARG A 19 -6.98 0.05 -2.61
N ILE A 20 -6.99 0.86 -3.67
CA ILE A 20 -7.75 2.09 -3.77
C ILE A 20 -8.76 1.92 -4.91
N VAL A 21 -9.99 2.36 -4.69
CA VAL A 21 -11.03 2.45 -5.71
C VAL A 21 -11.69 3.81 -5.58
N GLU A 22 -11.62 4.60 -6.64
CA GLU A 22 -12.21 5.94 -6.70
C GLU A 22 -13.58 5.88 -7.38
N TYR A 23 -14.55 6.53 -6.75
CA TYR A 23 -15.89 6.79 -7.27
C TYR A 23 -16.13 8.30 -7.29
N GLU A 24 -17.21 8.73 -7.92
CA GLU A 24 -17.60 10.14 -7.90
C GLU A 24 -17.90 10.60 -6.46
N GLY A 25 -17.03 11.44 -5.92
CA GLY A 25 -17.15 11.98 -4.55
C GLY A 25 -16.81 11.00 -3.42
N LEU A 26 -16.28 9.81 -3.71
CA LEU A 26 -15.93 8.81 -2.68
C LEU A 26 -14.68 8.03 -3.06
N THR A 27 -13.71 7.96 -2.14
CA THR A 27 -12.55 7.06 -2.26
C THR A 27 -12.69 5.91 -1.28
N TYR A 28 -12.75 4.68 -1.80
CA TYR A 28 -12.78 3.45 -1.01
C TYR A 28 -11.38 2.84 -0.93
N VAL A 29 -10.90 2.57 0.29
CA VAL A 29 -9.56 2.01 0.52
C VAL A 29 -9.64 0.78 1.40
N THR A 30 -8.91 -0.27 1.01
CA THR A 30 -8.65 -1.44 1.86
C THR A 30 -7.17 -1.48 2.23
N VAL A 31 -6.86 -1.65 3.52
CA VAL A 31 -5.47 -1.80 3.99
C VAL A 31 -5.16 -3.27 4.22
N ARG A 32 -4.17 -3.80 3.48
CA ARG A 32 -3.78 -5.21 3.53
C ARG A 32 -3.19 -5.54 4.90
N GLY A 33 -3.79 -6.53 5.56
CA GLY A 33 -3.35 -7.02 6.86
C GLY A 33 -3.76 -6.14 8.04
N ALA A 34 -4.61 -5.14 7.84
CA ALA A 34 -5.25 -4.40 8.93
C ALA A 34 -6.54 -5.10 9.39
N GLY A 35 -6.82 -5.07 10.70
CA GLY A 35 -8.08 -5.49 11.27
C GLY A 35 -9.07 -4.33 11.44
N HIS A 36 -9.96 -4.42 12.43
CA HIS A 36 -10.94 -3.38 12.75
C HIS A 36 -10.30 -2.03 13.10
N LEU A 37 -9.11 -2.06 13.71
CA LEU A 37 -8.39 -0.87 14.16
C LEU A 37 -7.16 -0.63 13.28
N VAL A 38 -7.39 -0.09 12.08
CA VAL A 38 -6.34 0.17 11.10
C VAL A 38 -5.17 0.98 11.68
N PRO A 39 -5.38 2.10 12.42
CA PRO A 39 -4.25 2.86 12.97
C PRO A 39 -3.40 2.09 13.99
N LEU A 40 -3.99 1.09 14.67
CA LEU A 40 -3.27 0.24 15.61
C LEU A 40 -2.46 -0.84 14.87
N ASN A 41 -3.04 -1.45 13.84
CA ASN A 41 -2.40 -2.56 13.13
C ASN A 41 -1.36 -2.09 12.10
N LYS A 42 -1.67 -1.00 11.40
CA LYS A 42 -0.93 -0.46 10.24
C LYS A 42 -0.76 1.05 10.38
N PRO A 43 0.08 1.52 11.34
CA PRO A 43 0.18 2.94 11.68
C PRO A 43 0.70 3.80 10.51
N THR A 44 1.64 3.29 9.71
CA THR A 44 2.22 4.02 8.58
C THR A 44 1.20 4.24 7.46
N GLU A 45 0.48 3.19 7.07
CA GLU A 45 -0.57 3.26 6.06
C GLU A 45 -1.74 4.13 6.53
N ALA A 46 -2.14 4.01 7.80
CA ALA A 46 -3.20 4.84 8.39
C ALA A 46 -2.83 6.33 8.40
N LEU A 47 -1.59 6.68 8.76
CA LEU A 47 -1.14 8.07 8.74
C LEU A 47 -1.16 8.62 7.32
N SER A 48 -0.67 7.86 6.33
CA SER A 48 -0.71 8.27 4.93
C SER A 48 -2.15 8.53 4.46
N LEU A 49 -3.08 7.66 4.85
CA LEU A 49 -4.50 7.82 4.51
C LEU A 49 -5.10 9.09 5.12
N ILE A 50 -4.89 9.31 6.41
CA ILE A 50 -5.43 10.48 7.12
C ILE A 50 -4.82 11.76 6.58
N HIS A 51 -3.50 11.78 6.34
CA HIS A 51 -2.83 12.95 5.77
C HIS A 51 -3.41 13.31 4.40
N SER A 52 -3.42 12.37 3.46
CA SER A 52 -3.97 12.59 2.11
C SER A 52 -5.44 13.02 2.15
N PHE A 53 -6.25 12.44 3.04
CA PHE A 53 -7.65 12.83 3.21
C PHE A 53 -7.80 14.29 3.66
N LEU A 54 -6.97 14.74 4.60
CA LEU A 54 -7.04 16.11 5.15
C LEU A 54 -6.46 17.15 4.19
N THR A 55 -5.42 16.81 3.42
CA THR A 55 -4.80 17.72 2.45
C THR A 55 -5.51 17.72 1.09
N GLY A 56 -6.33 16.70 0.80
CA GLY A 56 -6.94 16.50 -0.50
C GLY A 56 -5.97 15.93 -1.55
N ASP A 57 -4.82 15.41 -1.12
CA ASP A 57 -3.84 14.80 -2.00
C ASP A 57 -4.27 13.39 -2.41
N HIS A 58 -3.83 12.96 -3.60
CA HIS A 58 -4.00 11.58 -4.03
C HIS A 58 -3.18 10.62 -3.17
N LEU A 59 -3.70 9.41 -2.96
CA LEU A 59 -2.98 8.36 -2.25
C LEU A 59 -1.79 7.84 -3.08
N PRO A 60 -0.69 7.41 -2.43
CA PRO A 60 0.48 6.91 -3.14
C PRO A 60 0.12 5.63 -3.91
N THR A 61 0.34 5.65 -5.22
CA THR A 61 0.17 4.49 -6.11
C THR A 61 1.51 4.13 -6.72
N THR A 62 1.81 2.83 -6.80
CA THR A 62 3.01 2.36 -7.50
C THR A 62 2.75 2.43 -9.00
N THR A 63 3.12 3.54 -9.65
CA THR A 63 3.19 3.59 -11.11
C THR A 63 4.43 2.85 -11.56
N ASN A 64 4.31 1.54 -11.79
CA ASN A 64 5.35 0.77 -12.44
C ASN A 64 5.30 1.08 -13.94
N THR A 65 5.76 2.27 -14.32
CA THR A 65 5.94 2.67 -15.72
C THR A 65 7.36 2.28 -16.13
N PRO A 66 7.57 1.23 -16.95
CA PRO A 66 8.88 0.99 -17.54
C PRO A 66 9.20 2.12 -18.55
N PRO A 67 10.46 2.56 -18.65
CA PRO A 67 10.89 3.54 -19.66
C PRO A 67 10.72 3.03 -21.10
#